data_AF-A0A7C2C4K0-F1
#
_entry.id   AF-A0A7C2C4K0-F1
#
_cell.length_a   1.000
_cell.length_b   1.000
_cell.length_c   1.000
_cell.angle_alpha   90.00
_cell.angle_beta   90.00
_cell.angle_gamma   90.00
#
_symmetry.space_group_name_H-M   'P 1'
#
loop_
_entity.id
_entity.type
_entity.pdbx_description
1 polymer ?
#
loop_
_entity_poly.entity_id
_entity_poly.type
_entity_poly.pdbx_seq_one_letter_code
_entity_poly.pdbx_strand_id
1 'polypeptide(L)'
;RVGPRQEYRIPPERVEELWEAVRCIMCGACFSDCTVDEIDINFLGPAALARASWMVRDPRDGRTIERLRELSKPHGVWDCAHCFYCVQVCPKDVKPMEQILRLRRLAMEAGITDNNGSRHRRAFAESVKESGWLDEFTLVPKSYGWNPIALLPELPTAVRMMARKGAPAPIHPRRPKTDEVRRIFEKIERKGAARRDA
;
A
#
# COMPACT_ATOMS: atom_id res chain seq x y z
N ARG A 1 6.70 38.49 -2.62
CA ARG A 1 7.39 37.54 -1.70
C ARG A 1 8.85 37.49 -2.13
N VAL A 2 9.78 37.91 -1.27
CA VAL A 2 11.21 37.74 -1.54
C VAL A 2 11.50 36.24 -1.46
N GLY A 3 12.06 35.66 -2.53
CA GLY A 3 12.47 34.26 -2.57
C GLY A 3 13.60 33.95 -1.56
N PRO A 4 13.94 32.67 -1.35
CA PRO A 4 15.05 32.32 -0.46
C PRO A 4 16.36 32.96 -0.94
N ARG A 5 17.21 33.40 0.01
CA ARG A 5 18.49 34.08 -0.28
C ARG A 5 19.56 33.16 -0.87
N GLN A 6 19.38 31.84 -0.73
CA GLN A 6 20.29 30.82 -1.24
C GLN A 6 19.50 29.58 -1.68
N GLU A 7 20.13 28.73 -2.47
CA GLU A 7 19.58 27.43 -2.86
C GLU A 7 19.49 26.46 -1.67
N TYR A 8 18.53 25.54 -1.72
CA TYR A 8 18.46 24.43 -0.76
C TYR A 8 19.45 23.35 -1.20
N ARG A 9 20.48 23.09 -0.39
CA ARG A 9 21.50 22.07 -0.68
C ARG A 9 20.97 20.68 -0.35
N ILE A 10 21.05 19.77 -1.31
CA ILE A 10 20.68 18.35 -1.16
C ILE A 10 21.90 17.50 -1.54
N PRO A 11 22.31 16.50 -0.74
CA PRO A 11 23.34 15.56 -1.12
C PRO A 11 22.97 14.77 -2.40
N PRO A 12 23.91 14.47 -3.31
CA PRO A 12 23.63 13.75 -4.55
C PRO A 12 22.86 12.44 -4.33
N GLU A 13 23.20 11.69 -3.28
CA GLU A 13 22.62 10.39 -2.95
C GLU A 13 21.12 10.52 -2.64
N ARG A 14 20.72 11.61 -1.98
CA ARG A 14 19.31 11.91 -1.70
C ARG A 14 18.54 12.24 -2.98
N VAL A 15 19.20 12.83 -3.97
CA VAL A 15 18.57 13.13 -5.28
C VAL A 15 18.40 11.82 -6.08
N GLU A 16 19.39 10.93 -6.06
CA GLU A 16 19.35 9.56 -6.61
C GLU A 16 18.12 8.76 -6.16
N GLU A 17 17.77 8.82 -4.88
CA GLU A 17 16.57 8.15 -4.37
C GLU A 17 15.23 8.70 -4.91
N LEU A 18 15.23 9.92 -5.45
CA LEU A 18 14.04 10.59 -5.98
C LEU A 18 13.94 10.45 -7.51
N TRP A 19 15.07 10.20 -8.19
CA TRP A 19 15.17 10.21 -9.66
C TRP A 19 14.19 9.25 -10.35
N GLU A 20 13.89 8.08 -9.79
CA GLU A 20 12.90 7.15 -10.35
C GLU A 20 11.52 7.81 -10.52
N ALA A 21 11.00 8.43 -9.47
CA ALA A 21 9.68 9.05 -9.48
C ALA A 21 9.65 10.42 -10.20
N VAL A 22 10.76 11.16 -10.17
CA VAL A 22 10.87 12.48 -10.82
C VAL A 22 10.87 12.38 -12.36
N ARG A 23 11.39 11.27 -12.92
CA ARG A 23 11.47 11.01 -14.38
C ARG A 23 10.11 10.83 -15.08
N CYS A 24 9.02 10.83 -14.34
CA CYS A 24 7.67 10.78 -14.92
C CYS A 24 7.43 12.00 -15.83
N ILE A 25 7.09 11.72 -17.09
CA ILE A 25 6.75 12.73 -18.12
C ILE A 25 5.26 13.03 -18.20
N MET A 26 4.46 12.51 -17.26
CA MET A 26 2.99 12.69 -17.21
C MET A 26 2.27 12.30 -18.52
N CYS A 27 2.73 11.25 -19.20
CA CYS A 27 2.13 10.78 -20.46
C CYS A 27 0.78 10.06 -20.30
N GLY A 28 0.41 9.63 -19.09
CA GLY A 28 -0.86 8.95 -18.83
C GLY A 28 -0.93 7.46 -19.19
N ALA A 29 0.11 6.87 -19.80
CA ALA A 29 0.11 5.45 -20.20
C ALA A 29 -0.29 4.50 -19.04
N CYS A 30 0.29 4.71 -17.86
CA CYS A 30 -0.03 3.89 -16.69
C CYS A 30 -1.46 4.06 -16.17
N PHE A 31 -2.09 5.20 -16.44
CA PHE A 31 -3.48 5.47 -16.08
C PHE A 31 -4.42 4.73 -17.03
N SER A 32 -4.14 4.80 -18.34
CA SER A 32 -4.90 4.10 -19.39
C SER A 32 -4.98 2.58 -19.18
N ASP A 33 -3.91 1.95 -18.69
CA ASP A 33 -3.88 0.49 -18.45
C ASP A 33 -4.20 0.12 -17.00
N CYS A 34 -4.70 1.05 -16.18
CA CYS A 34 -5.04 0.77 -14.80
C CYS A 34 -6.44 0.17 -14.68
N THR A 35 -6.50 -1.13 -14.38
CA THR A 35 -7.78 -1.85 -14.19
C THR A 35 -8.62 -1.34 -13.01
N VAL A 36 -8.02 -0.60 -12.07
CA VAL A 36 -8.77 -0.02 -10.93
C VAL A 36 -9.52 1.23 -11.39
N ASP A 37 -8.90 2.03 -12.26
CA ASP A 37 -9.49 3.26 -12.78
C ASP A 37 -10.78 2.99 -13.58
N GLU A 38 -10.83 1.87 -14.30
CA GLU A 38 -12.03 1.40 -15.01
C GLU A 38 -13.22 1.11 -14.09
N ILE A 39 -12.97 0.77 -12.82
CA ILE A 39 -13.99 0.36 -11.85
C ILE A 39 -14.34 1.52 -10.91
N ASP A 40 -13.33 2.28 -10.49
CA ASP A 40 -13.46 3.41 -9.58
C ASP A 40 -12.81 4.67 -10.19
N ILE A 41 -13.65 5.48 -10.84
CA ILE A 41 -13.26 6.74 -11.48
C ILE A 41 -12.67 7.78 -10.52
N ASN A 42 -12.86 7.61 -9.21
CA ASN A 42 -12.35 8.54 -8.21
C ASN A 42 -10.92 8.18 -7.79
N PHE A 43 -10.45 6.97 -8.11
CA PHE A 43 -9.10 6.53 -7.80
C PHE A 43 -8.08 7.52 -8.37
N LEU A 44 -7.16 7.98 -7.53
CA LEU A 44 -6.15 8.98 -7.93
C LEU A 44 -5.28 8.51 -9.10
N GLY A 45 -5.16 7.20 -9.29
CA GLY A 45 -4.42 6.62 -10.40
C GLY A 45 -2.92 6.50 -10.15
N PRO A 46 -2.24 5.62 -10.89
CA PRO A 46 -0.83 5.32 -10.67
C PRO A 46 0.09 6.49 -10.98
N ALA A 47 -0.24 7.34 -11.97
CA ALA A 47 0.57 8.51 -12.33
C ALA A 47 0.65 9.52 -11.18
N ALA A 48 -0.50 9.90 -10.61
CA ALA A 48 -0.58 10.87 -9.54
C ALA A 48 0.08 10.34 -8.26
N LEU A 49 -0.17 9.08 -7.90
CA LEU A 49 0.43 8.46 -6.72
C LEU A 49 1.95 8.30 -6.86
N ALA A 50 2.46 7.93 -8.03
CA ALA A 50 3.91 7.88 -8.26
C ALA A 50 4.56 9.26 -8.14
N ARG A 51 3.90 10.31 -8.66
CA ARG A 51 4.35 11.71 -8.50
C ARG A 51 4.30 12.14 -7.03
N ALA A 52 3.26 11.78 -6.29
CA ALA A 52 3.16 12.10 -4.88
C ALA A 52 4.31 11.46 -4.07
N SER A 53 4.78 10.30 -4.49
CA SER A 53 5.85 9.55 -3.84
C SER A 53 7.17 10.32 -3.72
N TRP A 54 7.63 11.03 -4.76
CA TRP A 54 8.83 11.87 -4.61
C TRP A 54 8.56 13.11 -3.78
N MET A 55 7.38 13.74 -3.90
CA MET A 55 7.04 14.93 -3.10
C MET A 55 7.03 14.64 -1.59
N VAL A 56 6.52 13.46 -1.21
CA VAL A 56 6.51 13.00 0.19
C VAL A 56 7.92 12.76 0.73
N ARG A 57 8.85 12.32 -0.14
CA ARG A 57 10.24 12.00 0.23
C ARG A 57 11.20 13.17 0.06
N ASP A 58 10.82 14.21 -0.66
CA ASP A 58 11.66 15.37 -0.92
C ASP A 58 11.85 16.18 0.37
N PRO A 59 13.08 16.37 0.86
CA PRO A 59 13.34 17.10 2.11
C PRO A 59 12.92 18.58 2.04
N ARG A 60 12.68 19.12 0.84
CA ARG A 60 12.26 20.51 0.64
C ARG A 60 10.77 20.75 0.87
N ASP A 61 9.92 19.73 0.74
CA ASP A 61 8.46 19.93 0.78
C ASP A 61 7.94 20.11 2.21
N GLY A 62 8.54 19.45 3.20
CA GLY A 62 8.23 19.62 4.62
C GLY A 62 6.81 19.18 5.06
N ARG A 63 5.97 18.62 4.17
CA ARG A 63 4.58 18.24 4.45
C ARG A 63 4.32 16.73 4.31
N THR A 64 5.33 15.92 4.63
CA THR A 64 5.29 14.45 4.52
C THR A 64 4.05 13.84 5.19
N ILE A 65 3.78 14.16 6.46
CA ILE A 65 2.67 13.55 7.23
C ILE A 65 1.30 13.97 6.69
N GLU A 66 1.13 15.25 6.37
CA GLU A 66 -0.11 15.79 5.79
C GLU A 66 -0.42 15.07 4.46
N ARG A 67 0.56 15.00 3.56
CA ARG A 67 0.41 14.29 2.28
C ARG A 67 0.08 12.82 2.48
N LEU A 68 0.79 12.12 3.37
CA LEU A 68 0.52 10.70 3.62
C LEU A 68 -0.89 10.46 4.17
N ARG A 69 -1.42 11.37 4.99
CA ARG A 69 -2.81 11.29 5.47
C ARG A 69 -3.80 11.47 4.32
N GLU A 70 -3.61 12.49 3.49
CA GLU A 70 -4.44 12.73 2.31
C GLU A 70 -4.41 11.55 1.35
N LEU A 71 -3.22 11.02 1.06
CA LEU A 71 -3.03 9.85 0.19
C LEU A 71 -3.59 8.56 0.80
N SER A 72 -3.83 8.50 2.10
CA SER A 72 -4.40 7.32 2.79
C SER A 72 -5.92 7.35 2.92
N LYS A 73 -6.57 8.41 2.46
CA LYS A 73 -8.04 8.49 2.35
C LYS A 73 -8.56 7.51 1.27
N PRO A 74 -9.88 7.27 1.22
CA PRO A 74 -10.50 6.54 0.10
C PRO A 74 -10.06 7.10 -1.25
N HIS A 75 -9.99 6.25 -2.27
CA HIS A 75 -9.48 6.54 -3.60
C HIS A 75 -7.97 6.83 -3.67
N GLY A 76 -7.27 6.64 -2.55
CA GLY A 76 -5.85 6.88 -2.39
C GLY A 76 -4.98 5.64 -2.61
N VAL A 77 -3.86 5.57 -1.88
CA VAL A 77 -2.85 4.53 -2.09
C VAL A 77 -3.37 3.12 -1.84
N TRP A 78 -4.38 2.95 -0.99
CA TRP A 78 -4.89 1.65 -0.54
C TRP A 78 -5.77 0.93 -1.56
N ASP A 79 -6.30 1.65 -2.54
CA ASP A 79 -7.27 1.11 -3.51
C ASP A 79 -6.57 0.47 -4.73
N CYS A 80 -5.26 0.66 -4.85
CA CYS A 80 -4.46 -0.07 -5.84
C CYS A 80 -4.56 -1.59 -5.63
N ALA A 81 -5.01 -2.30 -6.66
CA ALA A 81 -5.21 -3.75 -6.68
C ALA A 81 -3.94 -4.57 -6.97
N HIS A 82 -2.77 -3.94 -7.11
CA HIS A 82 -1.49 -4.61 -7.33
C HIS A 82 -1.40 -5.50 -8.59
N CYS A 83 -1.97 -5.06 -9.72
CA CYS A 83 -1.90 -5.78 -11.00
C CYS A 83 -0.60 -5.55 -11.80
N PHE A 84 0.23 -4.57 -11.41
CA PHE A 84 1.54 -4.24 -12.01
C PHE A 84 1.56 -3.78 -13.48
N TYR A 85 0.42 -3.68 -14.19
CA TYR A 85 0.38 -3.18 -15.57
C TYR A 85 1.01 -1.79 -15.73
N CYS A 86 0.78 -0.89 -14.77
CA CYS A 86 1.35 0.46 -14.76
C CYS A 86 2.89 0.49 -14.80
N VAL A 87 3.57 -0.59 -14.38
CA VAL A 87 5.03 -0.74 -14.49
C VAL A 87 5.41 -1.15 -15.92
N GLN A 88 4.69 -2.13 -16.49
CA GLN A 88 4.99 -2.69 -17.81
C GLN A 88 4.86 -1.65 -18.93
N VAL A 89 3.87 -0.78 -18.84
CA VAL A 89 3.56 0.19 -19.91
C VAL A 89 4.30 1.51 -19.76
N CYS A 90 5.08 1.69 -18.68
CA CYS A 90 5.74 2.96 -18.43
C CYS A 90 6.95 3.15 -19.36
N PRO A 91 6.96 4.12 -20.29
CA PRO A 91 8.06 4.30 -21.25
C PRO A 91 9.35 4.85 -20.61
N LYS A 92 9.28 5.28 -19.35
CA LYS A 92 10.40 5.89 -18.61
C LYS A 92 10.89 5.03 -17.44
N ASP A 93 10.33 3.84 -17.26
CA ASP A 93 10.65 2.93 -16.15
C ASP A 93 10.60 3.61 -14.77
N VAL A 94 9.53 4.38 -14.53
CA VAL A 94 9.27 5.08 -13.24
C VAL A 94 8.82 4.11 -12.14
N LYS A 95 8.37 2.91 -12.55
CA LYS A 95 7.83 1.85 -11.69
C LYS A 95 6.73 2.35 -10.74
N PRO A 96 5.58 2.88 -11.26
CA PRO A 96 4.55 3.51 -10.43
C PRO A 96 4.05 2.65 -9.26
N MET A 97 3.90 1.35 -9.48
CA MET A 97 3.49 0.39 -8.44
C MET A 97 4.44 0.36 -7.25
N GLU A 98 5.75 0.37 -7.48
CA GLU A 98 6.75 0.39 -6.42
C GLU A 98 6.69 1.72 -5.62
N GLN A 99 6.43 2.83 -6.32
CA GLN A 99 6.26 4.13 -5.67
C GLN A 99 4.99 4.18 -4.78
N ILE A 100 3.90 3.51 -5.19
CA ILE A 100 2.68 3.35 -4.38
C ILE A 100 2.96 2.48 -3.16
N LEU A 101 3.65 1.35 -3.33
CA LEU A 101 4.03 0.48 -2.20
C LEU A 101 4.92 1.22 -1.19
N ARG A 102 5.83 2.07 -1.67
CA ARG A 102 6.67 2.92 -0.81
C ARG A 102 5.83 3.92 -0.02
N LEU A 103 4.82 4.54 -0.65
CA LEU A 103 3.87 5.42 0.06
C LEU A 103 3.08 4.67 1.14
N ARG A 104 2.55 3.47 0.85
CA ARG A 104 1.85 2.64 1.86
C ARG A 104 2.75 2.34 3.05
N ARG A 105 4.01 1.99 2.78
CA ARG A 105 5.01 1.74 3.83
C ARG A 105 5.25 2.98 4.68
N LEU A 106 5.50 4.13 4.06
CA LEU A 106 5.74 5.39 4.76
C LEU A 106 4.51 5.81 5.59
N ALA A 107 3.29 5.60 5.08
CA ALA A 107 2.06 5.87 5.82
C ALA A 107 1.97 5.01 7.09
N MET A 108 2.27 3.70 6.99
CA MET A 108 2.29 2.81 8.15
C MET A 108 3.40 3.17 9.15
N GLU A 109 4.60 3.49 8.67
CA GLU A 109 5.73 3.95 9.51
C GLU A 109 5.41 5.26 10.23
N ALA A 110 4.64 6.15 9.59
CA ALA A 110 4.13 7.39 10.17
C ALA A 110 2.92 7.18 11.14
N GLY A 111 2.53 5.94 11.41
CA GLY A 111 1.43 5.60 12.31
C GLY A 111 0.02 5.75 11.70
N ILE A 112 -0.09 6.03 10.40
CA ILE A 112 -1.36 6.17 9.68
C ILE A 112 -1.91 4.77 9.39
N THR A 113 -2.50 4.17 10.43
CA THR A 113 -2.93 2.76 10.44
C THR A 113 -4.43 2.58 10.66
N ASP A 114 -5.17 3.66 10.85
CA ASP A 114 -6.63 3.65 11.02
C ASP A 114 -7.37 3.78 9.69
N ASN A 115 -7.13 2.86 8.76
CA ASN A 115 -7.91 2.73 7.53
C ASN A 115 -8.07 1.25 7.14
N ASN A 116 -9.00 0.98 6.22
CA ASN A 116 -9.28 -0.39 5.78
C ASN A 116 -8.04 -1.06 5.18
N GLY A 117 -7.31 -0.36 4.30
CA GLY A 117 -6.13 -0.90 3.63
C GLY A 117 -4.99 -1.29 4.57
N SER A 118 -4.68 -0.45 5.56
CA SER A 118 -3.65 -0.74 6.56
C SER A 118 -4.06 -1.89 7.48
N ARG A 119 -5.33 -1.95 7.90
CA ARG A 119 -5.87 -3.07 8.69
C ARG A 119 -5.86 -4.37 7.90
N HIS A 120 -6.27 -4.34 6.64
CA HIS A 120 -6.24 -5.49 5.74
C HIS A 120 -4.82 -6.03 5.59
N ARG A 121 -3.85 -5.15 5.32
CA ARG A 121 -2.44 -5.56 5.20
C ARG A 121 -1.91 -6.18 6.49
N ARG A 122 -2.26 -5.62 7.65
CA ARG A 122 -1.86 -6.17 8.95
C ARG A 122 -2.50 -7.54 9.18
N ALA A 123 -3.82 -7.65 8.98
CA ALA A 123 -4.56 -8.89 9.15
C ALA A 123 -4.04 -10.02 8.26
N PHE A 124 -3.72 -9.71 7.00
CA PHE A 124 -3.09 -10.65 6.07
C PHE A 124 -1.73 -11.13 6.61
N ALA A 125 -0.85 -10.19 7.00
CA ALA A 125 0.49 -10.52 7.46
C ALA A 125 0.47 -11.33 8.77
N GLU A 126 -0.40 -10.98 9.72
CA GLU A 126 -0.60 -11.70 10.98
C GLU A 126 -1.11 -13.11 10.74
N SER A 127 -2.12 -13.27 9.87
CA SER A 127 -2.67 -14.58 9.52
C SER A 127 -1.60 -15.53 8.96
N VAL A 128 -0.78 -15.04 8.02
CA VAL A 128 0.32 -15.81 7.43
C VAL A 128 1.43 -16.08 8.45
N LYS A 129 1.73 -15.13 9.36
CA LYS A 129 2.73 -15.33 10.41
C LYS A 129 2.30 -16.39 11.44
N GLU A 130 1.02 -16.42 11.80
CA GLU A 130 0.48 -17.32 12.83
C GLU A 130 0.24 -18.74 12.33
N SER A 131 -0.34 -18.87 11.13
CA SER A 131 -0.79 -20.15 10.60
C SER A 131 0.06 -20.67 9.45
N GLY A 132 0.81 -19.80 8.75
CA GLY A 132 1.51 -20.11 7.51
C GLY A 132 0.62 -20.09 6.26
N TRP A 133 -0.69 -19.96 6.44
CA TRP A 133 -1.69 -19.82 5.37
C TRP A 133 -2.48 -18.52 5.56
N LEU A 134 -3.21 -18.12 4.54
CA LEU A 134 -4.19 -17.05 4.68
C LEU A 134 -5.48 -17.63 5.26
N ASP A 135 -6.01 -16.98 6.30
CA ASP A 135 -7.33 -17.25 6.85
C ASP A 135 -8.33 -16.33 6.13
N GLU A 136 -8.96 -16.83 5.07
CA GLU A 136 -9.91 -16.05 4.30
C GLU A 136 -11.19 -15.72 5.09
N PHE A 137 -11.55 -16.54 6.10
CA PHE A 137 -12.74 -16.33 6.90
C PHE A 137 -12.61 -15.08 7.78
N THR A 138 -11.47 -14.91 8.45
CA THR A 138 -11.27 -13.77 9.37
C THR A 138 -10.71 -12.52 8.68
N LEU A 139 -10.21 -12.62 7.45
CA LEU A 139 -9.57 -11.51 6.75
C LEU A 139 -10.50 -10.29 6.54
N VAL A 140 -11.69 -10.50 5.98
CA VAL A 140 -12.64 -9.41 5.70
C VAL A 140 -13.12 -8.75 7.01
N PRO A 141 -13.59 -9.50 8.03
CA PRO A 141 -13.92 -8.90 9.32
C PRO A 141 -12.78 -8.11 9.94
N LYS A 142 -11.54 -8.64 9.96
CA LYS A 142 -10.37 -7.94 10.51
C LYS A 142 -10.04 -6.66 9.74
N SER A 143 -10.25 -6.62 8.43
CA SER A 143 -10.02 -5.46 7.57
C SER A 143 -10.97 -4.30 7.91
N TYR A 144 -12.24 -4.63 8.18
CA TYR A 144 -13.25 -3.70 8.68
C TYR A 144 -13.19 -3.48 10.21
N GLY A 145 -12.19 -4.05 10.90
CA GLY A 145 -12.00 -3.87 12.35
C GLY A 145 -13.06 -4.54 13.22
N TRP A 146 -13.63 -5.66 12.77
CA TRP A 146 -14.72 -6.40 13.43
C TRP A 146 -15.99 -5.55 13.68
N ASN A 147 -16.17 -4.46 12.93
CA ASN A 147 -17.36 -3.62 13.05
C ASN A 147 -18.53 -4.23 12.24
N PRO A 148 -19.62 -4.67 12.90
CA PRO A 148 -20.74 -5.31 12.21
C PRO A 148 -21.48 -4.35 11.28
N ILE A 149 -21.55 -3.05 11.60
CA ILE A 149 -22.21 -2.03 10.78
C ILE A 149 -21.42 -1.82 9.48
N ALA A 150 -20.10 -1.76 9.56
CA ALA A 150 -19.23 -1.57 8.40
C ALA A 150 -19.19 -2.78 7.46
N LEU A 151 -19.60 -3.96 7.93
CA LEU A 151 -19.69 -5.20 7.14
C LEU A 151 -21.03 -5.37 6.41
N LEU A 152 -22.06 -4.59 6.75
CA LEU A 152 -23.38 -4.66 6.12
C LEU A 152 -23.32 -4.56 4.58
N PRO A 153 -22.52 -3.67 3.96
CA PRO A 153 -22.44 -3.57 2.51
C PRO A 153 -21.91 -4.84 1.82
N GLU A 154 -21.13 -5.67 2.53
CA GLU A 154 -20.54 -6.90 1.99
C GLU A 154 -21.47 -8.11 2.08
N LEU A 155 -22.60 -8.01 2.82
CA LEU A 155 -23.55 -9.10 3.01
C LEU A 155 -24.07 -9.71 1.70
N PRO A 156 -24.46 -8.92 0.66
CA PRO A 156 -24.93 -9.49 -0.60
C PRO A 156 -23.86 -10.36 -1.28
N THR A 157 -22.60 -9.93 -1.22
CA THR A 157 -21.45 -10.68 -1.74
C THR A 157 -21.22 -11.95 -0.94
N ALA A 158 -21.27 -11.87 0.39
CA ALA A 158 -21.13 -13.01 1.29
C ALA A 158 -22.21 -14.08 1.05
N VAL A 159 -23.48 -13.67 0.92
CA VAL A 159 -24.61 -14.57 0.60
C VAL A 159 -24.40 -15.24 -0.77
N ARG A 160 -23.99 -14.46 -1.79
CA ARG A 160 -23.74 -15.00 -3.13
C ARG A 160 -22.57 -16.00 -3.14
N MET A 161 -21.53 -15.75 -2.36
CA MET A 161 -20.38 -16.64 -2.22
C MET A 161 -20.77 -17.96 -1.55
N MET A 162 -21.49 -17.88 -0.43
CA MET A 162 -22.08 -19.02 0.29
C MET A 162 -22.91 -19.90 -0.64
N ALA A 163 -23.75 -19.29 -1.48
CA ALA A 163 -24.63 -20.02 -2.40
C ALA A 163 -23.91 -20.70 -3.59
N ARG A 164 -22.72 -20.24 -4.00
CA ARG A 164 -22.06 -20.71 -5.25
C ARG A 164 -20.77 -21.48 -5.08
N LYS A 165 -19.90 -21.07 -4.13
CA LYS A 165 -18.54 -21.62 -3.98
C LYS A 165 -18.27 -22.19 -2.59
N GLY A 166 -19.27 -22.17 -1.70
CA GLY A 166 -19.12 -22.49 -0.28
C GLY A 166 -18.46 -21.35 0.49
N ALA A 167 -18.78 -21.22 1.78
CA ALA A 167 -18.04 -20.31 2.65
C ALA A 167 -16.60 -20.79 2.85
N PRO A 168 -15.65 -19.86 3.07
CA PRO A 168 -14.37 -20.19 3.67
C PRO A 168 -14.60 -21.00 4.96
N ALA A 169 -13.78 -22.02 5.17
CA ALA A 169 -13.90 -22.85 6.36
C ALA A 169 -13.68 -21.99 7.62
N PRO A 170 -14.55 -22.05 8.63
CA PRO A 170 -14.36 -21.32 9.88
C PRO A 170 -13.20 -21.88 10.73
N ILE A 171 -12.75 -23.10 10.42
CA ILE A 171 -11.62 -23.75 11.07
C ILE A 171 -10.40 -23.55 10.18
N HIS A 172 -9.38 -22.84 10.68
CA HIS A 172 -8.17 -22.53 9.94
C HIS A 172 -6.98 -23.43 10.36
N PRO A 173 -6.59 -24.43 9.56
CA PRO A 173 -5.48 -25.33 9.89
C PRO A 173 -4.12 -24.64 9.73
N ARG A 174 -3.15 -25.05 10.56
CA ARG A 174 -1.76 -24.58 10.42
C ARG A 174 -1.03 -25.34 9.33
N ARG A 175 -0.20 -24.62 8.56
CA ARG A 175 0.70 -25.21 7.57
C ARG A 175 1.70 -26.18 8.22
N PRO A 176 2.05 -27.30 7.58
CA PRO A 176 3.25 -28.02 7.96
C PRO A 176 4.47 -27.07 7.95
N LYS A 177 5.29 -27.11 9.01
CA LYS A 177 6.46 -26.22 9.18
C LYS A 177 6.13 -24.72 9.26
N THR A 178 5.01 -24.33 9.89
CA THR A 178 4.71 -22.91 10.17
C THR A 178 5.85 -22.18 10.90
N ASP A 179 6.64 -22.88 11.71
CA ASP A 179 7.80 -22.28 12.40
C ASP A 179 8.87 -21.73 11.45
N GLU A 180 9.04 -22.32 10.25
CA GLU A 180 9.92 -21.76 9.22
C GLU A 180 9.41 -20.42 8.72
N VAL A 181 8.09 -20.31 8.48
CA VAL A 181 7.44 -19.06 8.06
C VAL A 181 7.59 -18.00 9.15
N ARG A 182 7.28 -18.35 10.40
CA ARG A 182 7.42 -17.46 11.55
C ARG A 182 8.84 -16.93 11.71
N ARG A 183 9.86 -17.78 11.54
CA ARG A 183 11.28 -17.36 11.56
C ARG A 183 11.62 -16.34 10.48
N ILE A 184 11.02 -16.42 9.29
CA ILE A 184 11.20 -15.44 8.22
C ILE A 184 10.67 -14.07 8.67
N PHE A 185 9.46 -14.02 9.25
CA PHE A 185 8.89 -12.79 9.80
C PHE A 185 9.78 -12.19 10.88
N GLU A 186 10.21 -12.97 11.87
CA GLU A 186 11.08 -12.49 12.95
C GLU A 186 12.43 -11.96 12.45
N LYS A 187 12.98 -12.57 11.39
CA LYS A 187 14.24 -12.11 10.77
C LYS A 187 14.04 -10.77 10.06
N ILE A 188 12.92 -10.58 9.37
CA ILE A 188 12.59 -9.33 8.68
C ILE A 188 12.29 -8.23 9.70
N GLU A 189 11.54 -8.53 10.77
CA GLU A 189 11.24 -7.60 11.86
C GLU A 189 12.51 -7.12 12.56
N ARG A 190 13.44 -8.03 12.86
CA ARG A 190 14.77 -7.68 13.41
C ARG A 190 15.57 -6.77 12.48
N LYS A 191 15.63 -7.08 11.19
CA LYS A 191 16.29 -6.22 10.18
C LYS A 191 15.60 -4.86 10.05
N GLY A 192 14.28 -4.83 10.15
CA GLY A 192 13.48 -3.61 10.08
C GLY A 192 13.71 -2.70 11.29
N ALA A 193 13.79 -3.27 12.50
CA ALA A 193 14.15 -2.54 13.71
C ALA A 193 15.55 -1.93 13.60
N ALA A 194 16.56 -2.74 13.24
CA ALA A 194 17.93 -2.27 13.05
C ALA A 194 18.08 -1.13 12.02
N ARG A 195 17.22 -1.08 10.99
CA ARG A 195 17.21 0.01 9.99
C ARG A 195 16.51 1.27 10.46
N ARG A 196 15.64 1.20 11.47
CA ARG A 196 14.96 2.37 12.06
C ARG A 196 15.80 3.03 13.14
N ASP A 197 16.64 2.25 13.82
CA ASP A 197 17.52 2.70 14.89
C ASP A 197 18.88 3.24 14.37
N ALA A 198 19.14 3.11 13.06
CA ALA A 198 20.33 3.59 12.35
C ALA A 198 19.99 4.78 11.46
#